data_AF-A0A504J4D1-F1
#
_entry.id   AF-A0A504J4D1-F1
#
_cell.length_a   1.000
_cell.length_b   1.000
_cell.length_c   1.000
_cell.angle_alpha   90.00
_cell.angle_beta   90.00
_cell.angle_gamma   90.00
#
_symmetry.space_group_name_H-M   'P 1'
#
loop_
_entity.id
_entity.type
_entity.pdbx_description
1 polymer ?
#
loop_
_entity_poly.entity_id
_entity_poly.type
_entity_poly.pdbx_seq_one_letter_code
_entity_poly.pdbx_strand_id
1 'polypeptide(L)'
;MLLFSMCGKKNEKEESVTPVITQEESEQNIAPLEKETVNSQNFDNEENKEVDEVEKYSNHAIKNMLLGTWKAIRQHGDMNSDWAEGGECYISLRIEEKNDIFLYHFTSHLRTMSDTLSITHYDHEIVLTFEGIEWAYQDENVTDSPKPSNITATFNPSEEHFVIQNDGNAMNDYRKLGEGCEKYLFFEKEYPVALEFSEEDQQLIEGYSILHAESGDINNDQKLDYVLVLQSDIVDEDGPMPFSYNRKVVLVEQTNATPPYRIMATNDRLIECSQCGGAGVGDPFQGITIKDGYFSIEQLFGACTKDFFVVTFKYEKGSFLLNSIGKNTGYCNQVENGEIKTSSKRKKVQDFGKIEFKDFDFGNIYKMFKN
;
A
#
# COMPACT_ATOMS: atom_id res chain seq x y z
N MET A 1 -39.81 -42.03 -32.28
CA MET A 1 -39.62 -41.37 -33.58
C MET A 1 -38.17 -40.90 -33.60
N LEU A 2 -37.31 -41.64 -34.35
CA LEU A 2 -35.91 -41.40 -34.76
C LEU A 2 -34.92 -40.92 -33.65
N LEU A 3 -34.06 -41.71 -32.98
CA LEU A 3 -33.21 -42.88 -33.28
C LEU A 3 -31.88 -42.54 -34.02
N PHE A 4 -30.78 -43.14 -33.49
CA PHE A 4 -29.38 -43.31 -33.94
C PHE A 4 -28.32 -42.34 -33.37
N SER A 5 -27.06 -42.72 -33.05
CA SER A 5 -26.34 -44.00 -32.85
C SER A 5 -24.81 -43.74 -32.83
N MET A 6 -24.10 -44.48 -31.96
CA MET A 6 -22.72 -45.03 -32.08
C MET A 6 -21.49 -44.11 -32.29
N CYS A 7 -20.59 -44.16 -31.30
CA CYS A 7 -19.28 -44.83 -31.29
C CYS A 7 -18.29 -44.65 -32.47
N GLY A 8 -17.05 -44.24 -32.17
CA GLY A 8 -15.90 -44.34 -33.08
C GLY A 8 -14.56 -44.05 -32.39
N LYS A 9 -13.57 -44.94 -32.60
CA LYS A 9 -12.28 -45.09 -31.91
C LYS A 9 -11.08 -44.50 -32.68
N LYS A 10 -10.02 -44.20 -31.91
CA LYS A 10 -8.56 -44.49 -32.07
C LYS A 10 -7.68 -43.89 -33.20
N ASN A 11 -6.44 -43.64 -32.75
CA ASN A 11 -5.11 -43.68 -33.42
C ASN A 11 -4.80 -42.51 -34.38
N GLU A 12 -3.57 -42.00 -34.58
CA GLU A 12 -2.18 -42.41 -34.29
C GLU A 12 -1.23 -41.22 -34.62
N LYS A 13 0.04 -41.30 -34.13
CA LYS A 13 1.32 -40.75 -34.66
C LYS A 13 1.53 -39.23 -34.74
N GLU A 14 2.53 -38.68 -34.03
CA GLU A 14 3.97 -38.61 -34.38
C GLU A 14 4.25 -37.85 -35.69
N GLU A 15 4.87 -36.67 -35.58
CA GLU A 15 6.13 -36.36 -36.28
C GLU A 15 6.76 -35.06 -35.75
N SER A 16 8.04 -35.20 -35.38
CA SER A 16 8.97 -34.15 -34.98
C SER A 16 9.62 -33.50 -36.20
N VAL A 17 9.73 -32.16 -36.24
CA VAL A 17 10.63 -31.49 -37.19
C VAL A 17 11.33 -30.32 -36.49
N THR A 18 12.62 -30.51 -36.21
CA THR A 18 13.60 -29.46 -35.92
C THR A 18 14.15 -28.89 -37.24
N PRO A 19 14.26 -27.57 -37.41
CA PRO A 19 15.08 -27.00 -38.48
C PRO A 19 16.52 -26.80 -38.02
N VAL A 20 17.43 -27.43 -38.77
CA VAL A 20 18.87 -27.19 -38.81
C VAL A 20 19.11 -25.85 -39.48
N ILE A 21 19.82 -24.93 -38.83
CA ILE A 21 20.35 -23.71 -39.45
C ILE A 21 21.84 -23.92 -39.68
N THR A 22 22.20 -23.98 -40.95
CA THR A 22 23.56 -24.03 -41.48
C THR A 22 24.21 -22.64 -41.41
N GLN A 23 25.42 -22.59 -40.85
CA GLN A 23 26.34 -21.46 -40.95
C GLN A 23 26.96 -21.44 -42.35
N GLU A 24 26.87 -20.31 -43.06
CA GLU A 24 27.71 -19.99 -44.22
C GLU A 24 28.68 -18.89 -43.82
N GLU A 25 29.96 -19.23 -43.89
CA GLU A 25 31.09 -18.32 -43.85
C GLU A 25 31.12 -17.52 -45.16
N SER A 26 31.29 -16.20 -45.07
CA SER A 26 31.80 -15.39 -46.17
C SER A 26 32.90 -14.47 -45.67
N GLU A 27 34.12 -14.81 -46.05
CA GLU A 27 35.30 -13.96 -45.95
C GLU A 27 35.23 -12.88 -47.03
N GLN A 28 35.26 -11.60 -46.63
CA GLN A 28 35.67 -10.52 -47.53
C GLN A 28 36.66 -9.59 -46.83
N ASN A 29 37.87 -9.59 -47.37
CA ASN A 29 38.95 -8.65 -47.11
C ASN A 29 38.55 -7.21 -47.45
N ILE A 30 38.60 -6.31 -46.46
CA ILE A 30 38.62 -4.86 -46.67
C ILE A 30 39.85 -4.27 -45.99
N ALA A 31 40.59 -3.46 -46.75
CA ALA A 31 41.82 -2.76 -46.40
C ALA A 31 41.60 -1.71 -45.29
N PRO A 32 42.67 -1.28 -44.58
CA PRO A 32 42.54 -0.48 -43.35
C PRO A 32 42.22 0.98 -43.66
N LEU A 33 41.11 1.48 -43.09
CA LEU A 33 40.81 2.91 -42.99
C LEU A 33 41.17 3.43 -41.59
N GLU A 34 41.59 4.69 -41.60
CA GLU A 34 42.28 5.40 -40.53
C GLU A 34 41.49 5.48 -39.22
N LYS A 35 42.22 5.39 -38.11
CA LYS A 35 41.71 5.52 -36.75
C LYS A 35 41.26 6.97 -36.49
N GLU A 36 39.95 7.21 -36.47
CA GLU A 36 39.37 8.29 -35.69
C GLU A 36 39.04 7.77 -34.28
N THR A 37 39.59 8.46 -33.28
CA THR A 37 39.41 8.13 -31.87
C THR A 37 38.08 8.70 -31.43
N VAL A 38 37.02 7.90 -31.45
CA VAL A 38 35.73 8.26 -30.85
C VAL A 38 35.77 7.88 -29.38
N ASN A 39 35.68 8.92 -28.54
CA ASN A 39 35.63 8.85 -27.10
C ASN A 39 34.28 8.25 -26.68
N SER A 40 34.23 6.95 -26.39
CA SER A 40 33.07 6.29 -25.79
C SER A 40 32.97 6.67 -24.31
N GLN A 41 32.36 7.82 -24.03
CA GLN A 41 31.97 8.21 -22.67
C GLN A 41 30.52 7.78 -22.43
N ASN A 42 30.35 6.93 -21.42
CA ASN A 42 29.20 6.76 -20.53
C ASN A 42 27.80 7.01 -21.12
N PHE A 43 27.15 5.93 -21.57
CA PHE A 43 25.72 5.93 -21.90
C PHE A 43 24.85 5.09 -20.95
N ASP A 44 25.39 4.64 -19.80
CA ASP A 44 24.68 3.70 -18.90
C ASP A 44 24.24 4.33 -17.55
N ASN A 45 24.20 5.66 -17.42
CA ASN A 45 23.96 6.32 -16.11
C ASN A 45 22.69 7.18 -15.99
N GLU A 46 21.86 7.29 -17.05
CA GLU A 46 20.61 8.08 -16.97
C GLU A 46 19.36 7.22 -16.67
N GLU A 47 19.37 5.93 -16.99
CA GLU A 47 18.24 5.02 -16.73
C GLU A 47 18.10 4.66 -15.23
N ASN A 48 19.20 4.70 -14.47
CA ASN A 48 19.18 4.38 -13.04
C ASN A 48 18.60 5.48 -12.14
N LYS A 49 18.52 6.73 -12.62
CA LYS A 49 18.11 7.87 -11.77
C LYS A 49 16.59 8.06 -11.72
N GLU A 50 15.87 7.59 -12.74
CA GLU A 50 14.41 7.60 -12.80
C GLU A 50 13.80 6.50 -11.91
N VAL A 51 14.53 5.38 -11.72
CA VAL A 51 14.16 4.28 -10.82
C VAL A 51 14.21 4.70 -9.35
N ASP A 52 15.27 5.41 -8.93
CA ASP A 52 15.48 5.84 -7.54
C ASP A 52 14.35 6.74 -6.98
N GLU A 53 13.71 7.55 -7.83
CA GLU A 53 12.65 8.46 -7.40
C GLU A 53 11.27 7.80 -7.37
N VAL A 54 10.96 6.90 -8.30
CA VAL A 54 9.72 6.09 -8.23
C VAL A 54 9.74 5.21 -6.98
N GLU A 55 10.90 4.65 -6.65
CA GLU A 55 11.11 3.85 -5.44
C GLU A 55 10.90 4.69 -4.18
N LYS A 56 11.43 5.92 -4.11
CA LYS A 56 11.26 6.81 -2.95
C LYS A 56 9.79 7.17 -2.64
N TYR A 57 8.95 7.38 -3.65
CA TYR A 57 7.52 7.67 -3.45
C TYR A 57 6.71 6.43 -3.09
N SER A 58 7.01 5.29 -3.72
CA SER A 58 6.44 3.99 -3.35
C SER A 58 6.72 3.68 -1.88
N ASN A 59 7.95 3.96 -1.44
CA ASN A 59 8.37 3.74 -0.06
C ASN A 59 7.47 4.50 0.91
N HIS A 60 7.19 5.80 0.70
CA HIS A 60 6.37 6.60 1.63
C HIS A 60 4.94 6.06 1.81
N ALA A 61 4.26 5.66 0.74
CA ALA A 61 2.92 5.07 0.83
C ALA A 61 2.96 3.74 1.60
N ILE A 62 3.95 2.88 1.31
CA ILE A 62 4.16 1.61 2.00
C ILE A 62 4.51 1.82 3.47
N LYS A 63 5.29 2.87 3.80
CA LYS A 63 5.59 3.25 5.19
C LYS A 63 4.27 3.46 5.96
N ASN A 64 3.39 4.31 5.43
CA ASN A 64 2.13 4.65 6.08
C ASN A 64 1.19 3.44 6.22
N MET A 65 1.23 2.51 5.26
CA MET A 65 0.48 1.26 5.33
C MET A 65 0.99 0.35 6.45
N LEU A 66 2.31 0.20 6.61
CA LEU A 66 2.92 -0.69 7.60
C LEU A 66 2.85 -0.18 9.04
N LEU A 67 2.87 1.14 9.26
CA LEU A 67 2.82 1.72 10.59
C LEU A 67 1.50 1.39 11.31
N GLY A 68 1.59 0.89 12.54
CA GLY A 68 0.42 0.55 13.35
C GLY A 68 0.57 -0.75 14.12
N THR A 69 -0.54 -1.21 14.70
CA THR A 69 -0.62 -2.50 15.37
C THR A 69 -1.21 -3.53 14.41
N TRP A 70 -0.72 -4.75 14.50
CA TRP A 70 -1.07 -5.88 13.65
C TRP A 70 -1.33 -7.09 14.53
N LYS A 71 -2.36 -7.87 14.23
CA LYS A 71 -2.67 -9.11 14.94
C LYS A 71 -2.70 -10.28 13.99
N ALA A 72 -2.12 -11.39 14.43
CA ALA A 72 -2.25 -12.66 13.74
C ALA A 72 -3.70 -13.12 13.82
N ILE A 73 -4.31 -13.38 12.66
CA ILE A 73 -5.64 -13.97 12.53
C ILE A 73 -5.53 -15.41 12.06
N ARG A 74 -6.52 -16.24 12.42
CA ARG A 74 -6.65 -17.58 11.84
C ARG A 74 -7.38 -17.46 10.50
N GLN A 75 -6.83 -18.04 9.45
CA GLN A 75 -7.62 -18.25 8.24
C GLN A 75 -8.71 -19.31 8.50
N HIS A 76 -9.97 -18.89 8.41
CA HIS A 76 -11.11 -19.80 8.36
C HIS A 76 -11.14 -20.49 6.99
N GLY A 77 -10.34 -21.54 6.78
CA GLY A 77 -10.27 -22.19 5.46
C GLY A 77 -9.80 -23.64 5.45
N ASP A 78 -8.78 -24.01 6.23
CA ASP A 78 -8.25 -25.37 6.19
C ASP A 78 -8.97 -26.30 7.18
N MET A 79 -10.12 -26.82 6.74
CA MET A 79 -10.94 -27.79 7.50
C MET A 79 -10.29 -29.18 7.70
N ASN A 80 -9.00 -29.36 7.39
CA ASN A 80 -8.37 -30.69 7.35
C ASN A 80 -7.00 -30.78 8.04
N SER A 81 -6.56 -29.78 8.80
CA SER A 81 -5.33 -29.92 9.58
C SER A 81 -5.64 -30.55 10.95
N ASP A 82 -5.23 -31.81 11.14
CA ASP A 82 -5.22 -32.54 12.42
C ASP A 82 -4.32 -31.89 13.51
N TRP A 83 -3.91 -30.63 13.31
CA TRP A 83 -2.98 -29.86 14.15
C TRP A 83 -3.68 -28.83 15.04
N ALA A 84 -5.02 -28.84 15.08
CA ALA A 84 -5.82 -27.93 15.89
C ALA A 84 -5.85 -28.32 17.38
N GLU A 85 -4.71 -28.31 18.06
CA GLU A 85 -4.70 -28.24 19.52
C GLU A 85 -5.05 -26.81 19.97
N GLY A 86 -6.35 -26.45 19.85
CA GLY A 86 -7.15 -25.54 20.69
C GLY A 86 -6.65 -24.17 21.18
N GLY A 87 -5.40 -23.76 20.96
CA GLY A 87 -4.82 -22.55 21.55
C GLY A 87 -5.07 -21.29 20.70
N GLU A 88 -5.65 -20.25 21.29
CA GLU A 88 -5.76 -18.94 20.64
C GLU A 88 -4.37 -18.42 20.24
N CYS A 89 -4.25 -17.95 19.00
CA CYS A 89 -2.99 -17.46 18.45
C CYS A 89 -2.77 -16.02 18.87
N TYR A 90 -2.26 -15.83 20.08
CA TYR A 90 -1.94 -14.48 20.56
C TYR A 90 -0.56 -14.09 20.04
N ILE A 91 -0.51 -13.60 18.82
CA ILE A 91 0.66 -12.90 18.28
C ILE A 91 0.22 -11.52 17.80
N SER A 92 0.92 -10.49 18.25
CA SER A 92 0.78 -9.14 17.72
C SER A 92 2.13 -8.52 17.40
N LEU A 93 2.11 -7.62 16.42
CA LEU A 93 3.24 -6.85 15.94
C LEU A 93 2.84 -5.37 15.94
N ARG A 94 3.63 -4.50 16.55
CA ARG A 94 3.46 -3.05 16.38
C ARG A 94 4.67 -2.50 15.64
N ILE A 95 4.44 -1.90 14.48
CA ILE A 95 5.48 -1.33 13.63
C ILE A 95 5.47 0.19 13.80
N GLU A 96 6.64 0.77 14.08
CA GLU A 96 6.86 2.20 14.25
C GLU A 96 8.08 2.65 13.42
N GLU A 97 8.16 3.93 13.09
CA GLU A 97 9.33 4.54 12.45
C GLU A 97 9.97 5.55 13.41
N LYS A 98 11.28 5.46 13.61
CA LYS A 98 12.05 6.39 14.43
C LYS A 98 13.39 6.71 13.78
N ASN A 99 13.59 7.99 13.43
CA ASN A 99 14.79 8.46 12.74
C ASN A 99 15.09 7.65 11.46
N ASP A 100 14.07 7.46 10.62
CA ASP A 100 14.14 6.69 9.36
C ASP A 100 14.47 5.19 9.53
N ILE A 101 14.36 4.66 10.74
CA ILE A 101 14.53 3.24 11.05
C ILE A 101 13.18 2.66 11.45
N PHE A 102 12.76 1.57 10.80
CA PHE A 102 11.59 0.82 11.23
C PHE A 102 11.93 -0.06 12.41
N LEU A 103 11.11 0.04 13.44
CA LEU A 103 11.15 -0.78 14.64
C LEU A 103 9.87 -1.60 14.68
N TYR A 104 9.97 -2.83 15.13
CA TYR A 104 8.79 -3.62 15.46
C TYR A 104 8.81 -4.00 16.94
N HIS A 105 7.62 -4.12 17.53
CA HIS A 105 7.40 -4.67 18.85
C HIS A 105 6.56 -5.93 18.70
N PHE A 106 7.20 -7.10 18.84
CA PHE A 106 6.54 -8.39 18.78
C PHE A 106 6.09 -8.81 20.17
N THR A 107 4.83 -9.22 20.29
CA THR A 107 4.26 -9.75 21.53
C THR A 107 3.59 -11.08 21.25
N SER A 108 3.95 -12.08 22.06
CA SER A 108 3.31 -13.38 22.09
C SER A 108 3.09 -13.85 23.54
N HIS A 109 2.52 -15.03 23.71
CA HIS A 109 2.41 -15.66 25.02
C HIS A 109 3.75 -16.15 25.59
N LEU A 110 4.80 -16.32 24.76
CA LEU A 110 6.13 -16.76 25.22
C LEU A 110 7.09 -15.59 25.45
N ARG A 111 6.99 -14.53 24.66
CA ARG A 111 7.93 -13.40 24.75
C ARG A 111 7.36 -12.09 24.23
N THR A 112 7.96 -11.02 24.71
CA THR A 112 7.86 -9.69 24.13
C THR A 112 9.26 -9.25 23.74
N MET A 113 9.42 -8.78 22.51
CA MET A 113 10.71 -8.30 22.01
C MET A 113 10.53 -7.13 21.07
N SER A 114 11.62 -6.43 20.79
CA SER A 114 11.62 -5.31 19.86
C SER A 114 12.95 -5.27 19.14
N ASP A 115 12.90 -5.08 17.83
CA ASP A 115 14.09 -5.01 16.99
C ASP A 115 13.77 -4.21 15.72
N THR A 116 14.73 -4.17 14.81
CA THR A 116 14.60 -3.49 13.52
C THR A 116 13.83 -4.33 12.50
N LEU A 117 13.11 -3.63 11.64
CA LEU A 117 12.41 -4.16 10.48
C LEU A 117 13.09 -3.58 9.23
N SER A 118 13.49 -4.43 8.29
CA SER A 118 13.94 -3.99 6.97
C SER A 118 12.86 -4.25 5.93
N ILE A 119 12.71 -3.32 4.98
CA ILE A 119 11.73 -3.42 3.89
C ILE A 119 12.52 -3.50 2.58
N THR A 120 12.33 -4.59 1.84
CA THR A 120 12.96 -4.82 0.54
C THR A 120 11.90 -4.87 -0.54
N HIS A 121 12.15 -4.17 -1.65
CA HIS A 121 11.24 -4.10 -2.79
C HIS A 121 11.76 -5.02 -3.90
N TYR A 122 10.89 -5.89 -4.38
CA TYR A 122 11.08 -6.65 -5.60
C TYR A 122 9.98 -6.27 -6.59
N ASP A 123 10.16 -6.60 -7.87
CA ASP A 123 9.26 -6.19 -8.97
C ASP A 123 7.75 -6.38 -8.69
N HIS A 124 7.39 -7.39 -7.89
CA HIS A 124 5.99 -7.74 -7.60
C HIS A 124 5.72 -8.05 -6.12
N GLU A 125 6.67 -7.84 -5.23
CA GLU A 125 6.52 -8.19 -3.81
C GLU A 125 7.29 -7.24 -2.90
N ILE A 126 6.70 -6.96 -1.74
CA ILE A 126 7.39 -6.26 -0.65
C ILE A 126 7.73 -7.30 0.40
N VAL A 127 9.01 -7.43 0.70
CA VAL A 127 9.50 -8.37 1.70
C VAL A 127 9.90 -7.62 2.95
N LEU A 128 9.22 -7.94 4.04
CA LEU A 128 9.50 -7.48 5.39
C LEU A 128 10.49 -8.44 6.03
N THR A 129 11.63 -7.95 6.53
CA THR A 129 12.62 -8.77 7.23
C THR A 129 12.71 -8.33 8.69
N PHE A 130 12.28 -9.20 9.60
CA PHE A 130 12.27 -8.97 11.05
C PHE A 130 13.55 -9.53 11.67
N GLU A 131 14.41 -8.64 12.17
CA GLU A 131 15.64 -9.00 12.88
C GLU A 131 15.33 -9.59 14.26
N GLY A 132 16.08 -10.60 14.71
CA GLY A 132 16.00 -11.09 16.09
C GLY A 132 14.84 -12.04 16.43
N ILE A 133 13.83 -12.21 15.56
CA ILE A 133 12.79 -13.23 15.80
C ILE A 133 13.38 -14.61 15.50
N GLU A 134 13.75 -15.33 16.56
CA GLU A 134 14.34 -16.66 16.41
C GLU A 134 13.30 -17.76 16.17
N TRP A 135 13.57 -18.66 15.22
CA TRP A 135 12.87 -19.93 15.04
C TRP A 135 13.08 -20.89 16.24
N ALA A 136 12.06 -21.67 16.60
CA ALA A 136 11.99 -22.35 17.90
C ALA A 136 12.70 -23.70 18.03
N TYR A 137 12.96 -24.42 16.95
CA TYR A 137 13.61 -25.74 17.03
C TYR A 137 14.52 -26.02 15.83
N GLN A 138 15.46 -26.94 15.99
CA GLN A 138 16.28 -27.52 14.91
C GLN A 138 16.27 -29.04 15.11
N ASP A 139 16.01 -29.82 14.05
CA ASP A 139 16.02 -31.29 14.14
C ASP A 139 17.48 -31.63 14.11
N GLU A 140 17.88 -32.37 15.13
CA GLU A 140 19.23 -32.87 15.29
C GLU A 140 19.68 -33.70 14.06
N ASN A 141 18.74 -34.15 13.21
CA ASN A 141 19.01 -34.92 12.00
C ASN A 141 19.31 -34.09 10.74
N VAL A 142 19.16 -32.75 10.74
CA VAL A 142 19.48 -31.90 9.58
C VAL A 142 20.78 -31.15 9.86
N THR A 143 21.91 -31.73 9.46
CA THR A 143 23.23 -31.35 9.99
C THR A 143 23.94 -30.19 9.32
N ASP A 144 23.48 -29.62 8.19
CA ASP A 144 24.37 -28.72 7.41
C ASP A 144 23.76 -27.45 6.81
N SER A 145 22.49 -27.11 7.08
CA SER A 145 21.91 -25.85 6.58
C SER A 145 22.06 -24.72 7.60
N PRO A 146 22.64 -23.55 7.24
CA PRO A 146 22.74 -22.42 8.15
C PRO A 146 21.34 -21.91 8.53
N LYS A 147 21.10 -21.70 9.84
CA LYS A 147 19.86 -21.12 10.34
C LYS A 147 19.71 -19.70 9.77
N PRO A 148 18.62 -19.36 9.06
CA PRO A 148 18.36 -17.97 8.73
C PRO A 148 18.21 -17.20 10.04
N SER A 149 18.97 -16.12 10.18
CA SER A 149 18.96 -15.30 11.39
C SER A 149 17.65 -14.52 11.55
N ASN A 150 16.89 -14.37 10.46
CA ASN A 150 15.78 -13.43 10.36
C ASN A 150 14.52 -14.14 9.86
N ILE A 151 13.37 -13.54 10.15
CA ILE A 151 12.07 -13.97 9.61
C ILE A 151 11.65 -13.01 8.51
N THR A 152 11.15 -13.54 7.41
CA THR A 152 10.60 -12.75 6.33
C THR A 152 9.07 -12.86 6.26
N ALA A 153 8.42 -11.79 5.85
CA ALA A 153 7.01 -11.77 5.48
C ALA A 153 6.85 -11.14 4.10
N THR A 154 5.88 -11.64 3.33
CA THR A 154 5.45 -10.96 2.11
C THR A 154 4.29 -10.05 2.48
N PHE A 155 4.42 -8.76 2.15
CA PHE A 155 3.38 -7.76 2.32
C PHE A 155 2.74 -7.45 0.97
N ASN A 156 1.41 -7.56 0.92
CA ASN A 156 0.62 -7.17 -0.24
C ASN A 156 -0.17 -5.89 0.12
N PRO A 157 0.20 -4.72 -0.43
CA PRO A 157 -0.50 -3.47 -0.18
C PRO A 157 -2.00 -3.51 -0.51
N SER A 158 -2.39 -4.36 -1.46
CA SER A 158 -3.78 -4.48 -1.91
C SER A 158 -4.66 -5.27 -0.96
N GLU A 159 -4.06 -6.11 -0.10
CA GLU A 159 -4.80 -7.02 0.78
C GLU A 159 -4.73 -6.60 2.26
N GLU A 160 -4.06 -5.48 2.57
CA GLU A 160 -3.89 -4.92 3.92
C GLU A 160 -3.45 -5.92 4.99
N HIS A 161 -2.74 -6.97 4.58
CA HIS A 161 -2.13 -7.94 5.46
C HIS A 161 -0.73 -8.31 4.97
N PHE A 162 0.10 -8.77 5.89
CA PHE A 162 1.32 -9.49 5.53
C PHE A 162 1.25 -10.92 6.05
N VAL A 163 1.92 -11.81 5.34
CA VAL A 163 1.97 -13.22 5.67
C VAL A 163 3.38 -13.58 6.10
N ILE A 164 3.52 -13.99 7.36
CA ILE A 164 4.71 -14.74 7.77
C ILE A 164 4.44 -16.20 7.46
N GLN A 165 5.20 -16.76 6.52
CA GLN A 165 5.22 -18.19 6.32
C GLN A 165 5.94 -18.84 7.51
N ASN A 166 5.15 -19.43 8.39
CA ASN A 166 5.55 -20.01 9.66
C ASN A 166 5.89 -21.51 9.55
N ASP A 167 6.29 -21.96 8.37
CA ASP A 167 6.85 -23.30 8.13
C ASP A 167 7.59 -23.31 6.78
N GLY A 168 8.61 -24.15 6.65
CA GLY A 168 9.34 -24.31 5.40
C GLY A 168 8.45 -24.67 4.20
N ASN A 169 8.90 -24.33 2.99
CA ASN A 169 8.37 -24.98 1.79
C ASN A 169 8.97 -26.38 1.68
N ALA A 170 8.42 -27.26 0.83
CA ALA A 170 8.86 -28.67 0.72
C ALA A 170 10.34 -28.85 0.29
N MET A 171 11.07 -27.77 -0.02
CA MET A 171 12.48 -27.80 -0.42
C MET A 171 13.42 -27.12 0.60
N ASN A 172 12.89 -26.50 1.65
CA ASN A 172 13.66 -25.80 2.67
C ASN A 172 13.15 -26.22 4.07
N ASP A 173 13.98 -26.92 4.86
CA ASP A 173 13.66 -27.36 6.23
C ASP A 173 13.68 -26.21 7.27
N TYR A 174 12.94 -25.13 7.01
CA TYR A 174 12.74 -24.06 8.00
C TYR A 174 11.52 -24.38 8.88
N ARG A 175 11.61 -24.05 10.17
CA ARG A 175 10.67 -24.58 11.18
C ARG A 175 9.83 -23.51 11.83
N LYS A 176 8.60 -23.86 12.17
CA LYS A 176 7.64 -23.10 12.99
C LYS A 176 8.26 -22.21 14.08
N LEU A 177 7.78 -20.96 14.13
CA LEU A 177 7.81 -20.13 15.33
C LEU A 177 7.17 -20.92 16.46
N GLY A 178 7.83 -20.97 17.61
CA GLY A 178 7.33 -21.71 18.77
C GLY A 178 6.01 -21.15 19.28
N GLU A 179 5.75 -19.88 18.98
CA GLU A 179 4.53 -19.17 19.32
C GLU A 179 3.47 -19.23 18.22
N GLY A 180 3.87 -19.67 17.02
CA GLY A 180 3.01 -19.72 15.85
C GLY A 180 1.95 -20.80 15.96
N CYS A 181 0.71 -20.43 15.64
CA CYS A 181 -0.42 -21.36 15.62
C CYS A 181 -0.48 -22.15 14.31
N GLU A 182 -0.36 -21.46 13.18
CA GLU A 182 -0.62 -22.00 11.84
C GLU A 182 0.64 -22.07 10.99
N LYS A 183 0.57 -22.74 9.85
CA LYS A 183 1.64 -22.73 8.83
C LYS A 183 1.86 -21.33 8.25
N TYR A 184 0.81 -20.53 8.15
CA TYR A 184 0.86 -19.16 7.66
C TYR A 184 0.23 -18.26 8.72
N LEU A 185 0.97 -17.27 9.19
CA LEU A 185 0.47 -16.27 10.11
C LEU A 185 0.08 -15.04 9.29
N PHE A 186 -1.23 -14.85 9.13
CA PHE A 186 -1.80 -13.69 8.47
C PHE A 186 -1.94 -12.58 9.49
N PHE A 187 -1.31 -11.44 9.25
CA PHE A 187 -1.39 -10.29 10.14
C PHE A 187 -2.32 -9.24 9.54
N GLU A 188 -3.43 -8.99 10.22
CA GLU A 188 -4.33 -7.89 9.88
C GLU A 188 -4.02 -6.66 10.73
N LYS A 189 -4.16 -5.48 10.13
CA LYS A 189 -3.95 -4.22 10.83
C LYS A 189 -5.07 -4.01 11.84
N GLU A 190 -4.69 -3.83 13.09
CA GLU A 190 -5.61 -3.39 14.12
C GLU A 190 -5.79 -1.89 14.05
N TYR A 191 -7.01 -1.49 13.71
CA TYR A 191 -7.46 -0.14 13.95
C TYR A 191 -7.72 0.00 15.46
N PRO A 192 -7.12 0.98 16.14
CA PRO A 192 -7.11 1.08 17.60
C PRO A 192 -8.49 1.25 18.23
N VAL A 193 -9.55 1.43 17.42
CA VAL A 193 -10.92 1.62 17.91
C VAL A 193 -11.92 0.89 17.01
N ALA A 194 -12.67 -0.03 17.60
CA ALA A 194 -13.96 -0.43 17.08
C ALA A 194 -14.90 0.78 17.22
N LEU A 195 -15.03 1.55 16.15
CA LEU A 195 -15.92 2.72 16.14
C LEU A 195 -17.36 2.22 16.11
N GLU A 196 -18.00 2.23 17.28
CA GLU A 196 -19.42 1.94 17.40
C GLU A 196 -20.23 3.18 17.02
N PHE A 197 -21.11 3.04 16.03
CA PHE A 197 -21.95 4.10 15.50
C PHE A 197 -23.43 3.85 15.81
N SER A 198 -24.23 4.90 15.73
CA SER A 198 -25.69 4.75 15.75
C SER A 198 -26.16 4.06 14.48
N GLU A 199 -27.36 3.48 14.45
CA GLU A 199 -27.90 2.88 13.21
C GLU A 199 -27.99 3.90 12.06
N GLU A 200 -28.27 5.18 12.38
CA GLU A 200 -28.31 6.27 11.41
C GLU A 200 -26.91 6.56 10.84
N ASP A 201 -25.90 6.67 11.69
CA ASP A 201 -24.51 6.88 11.27
C ASP A 201 -23.95 5.67 10.50
N GLN A 202 -24.31 4.44 10.91
CA GLN A 202 -23.90 3.21 10.24
C GLN A 202 -24.36 3.18 8.78
N GLN A 203 -25.58 3.66 8.50
CA GLN A 203 -26.11 3.75 7.13
C GLN A 203 -25.31 4.71 6.24
N LEU A 204 -24.65 5.73 6.81
CA LEU A 204 -23.83 6.68 6.05
C LEU A 204 -22.53 6.07 5.52
N ILE A 205 -22.10 4.95 6.10
CA ILE A 205 -20.85 4.26 5.80
C ILE A 205 -21.07 2.81 5.34
N GLU A 206 -22.32 2.40 5.14
CA GLU A 206 -22.66 1.06 4.66
C GLU A 206 -22.10 0.82 3.25
N GLY A 207 -21.52 -0.37 3.04
CA GLY A 207 -20.85 -0.74 1.78
C GLY A 207 -19.47 -0.11 1.60
N TYR A 208 -18.87 0.37 2.69
CA TYR A 208 -17.49 0.85 2.71
C TYR A 208 -16.68 0.18 3.83
N SER A 209 -15.40 -0.06 3.54
CA SER A 209 -14.39 -0.48 4.50
C SER A 209 -13.47 0.68 4.87
N ILE A 210 -12.94 0.70 6.10
CA ILE A 210 -11.97 1.70 6.54
C ILE A 210 -10.62 1.40 5.86
N LEU A 211 -10.18 2.31 4.98
CA LEU A 211 -8.86 2.27 4.35
C LEU A 211 -7.80 2.96 5.23
N HIS A 212 -8.19 4.05 5.89
CA HIS A 212 -7.30 4.81 6.75
C HIS A 212 -8.07 5.52 7.85
N ALA A 213 -7.45 5.64 9.02
CA ALA A 213 -8.00 6.38 10.15
C ALA A 213 -6.89 7.15 10.82
N GLU A 214 -7.04 8.47 10.89
CA GLU A 214 -6.14 9.35 11.64
C GLU A 214 -6.92 9.98 12.80
N SER A 215 -6.33 9.98 13.99
CA SER A 215 -6.97 10.45 15.21
C SER A 215 -6.35 11.75 15.71
N GLY A 216 -7.17 12.68 16.18
CA GLY A 216 -6.71 13.93 16.76
C GLY A 216 -7.86 14.86 17.07
N ASP A 217 -7.61 15.94 17.81
CA ASP A 217 -8.62 16.96 18.09
C ASP A 217 -8.86 17.83 16.85
N ILE A 218 -9.91 17.51 16.09
CA ILE A 218 -10.24 18.23 14.84
C ILE A 218 -11.17 19.43 15.08
N ASN A 219 -11.86 19.48 16.22
CA ASN A 219 -12.88 20.50 16.53
C ASN A 219 -12.49 21.45 17.70
N ASN A 220 -11.28 21.30 18.25
CA ASN A 220 -10.72 22.01 19.39
C ASN A 220 -11.50 21.85 20.70
N ASP A 221 -12.12 20.68 20.94
CA ASP A 221 -12.83 20.39 22.19
C ASP A 221 -12.01 19.55 23.19
N GLN A 222 -10.74 19.28 22.86
CA GLN A 222 -9.79 18.47 23.63
C GLN A 222 -10.18 17.01 23.78
N LYS A 223 -11.08 16.50 22.92
CA LYS A 223 -11.36 15.07 22.79
C LYS A 223 -10.69 14.50 21.54
N LEU A 224 -10.60 13.17 21.52
CA LEU A 224 -9.99 12.45 20.42
C LEU A 224 -11.04 12.19 19.35
N ASP A 225 -10.96 12.90 18.24
CA ASP A 225 -11.80 12.71 17.07
C ASP A 225 -11.05 11.89 16.00
N TYR A 226 -11.76 11.53 14.93
CA TYR A 226 -11.18 10.79 13.81
C TYR A 226 -11.53 11.41 12.46
N VAL A 227 -10.56 11.35 11.55
CA VAL A 227 -10.78 11.50 10.11
C VAL A 227 -10.57 10.13 9.49
N LEU A 228 -11.63 9.58 8.93
CA LEU A 228 -11.61 8.29 8.25
C LEU A 228 -11.58 8.51 6.74
N VAL A 229 -10.77 7.72 6.06
CA VAL A 229 -10.91 7.48 4.62
C VAL A 229 -11.46 6.09 4.46
N LEU A 230 -12.62 6.03 3.83
CA LEU A 230 -13.33 4.80 3.54
C LEU A 230 -13.21 4.49 2.05
N GLN A 231 -13.13 3.21 1.72
CA GLN A 231 -13.13 2.69 0.36
C GLN A 231 -14.39 1.86 0.13
N SER A 232 -15.05 2.05 -1.01
CA SER A 232 -16.22 1.25 -1.41
C SER A 232 -15.84 -0.23 -1.46
N ASP A 233 -16.70 -1.10 -0.96
CA ASP A 233 -16.53 -2.56 -1.06
C ASP A 233 -16.83 -3.07 -2.48
N ILE A 234 -17.44 -2.21 -3.30
CA ILE A 234 -17.81 -2.49 -4.68
C ILE A 234 -16.91 -1.69 -5.60
N VAL A 235 -16.37 -2.38 -6.62
CA VAL A 235 -15.63 -1.78 -7.73
C VAL A 235 -16.53 -0.81 -8.51
N ASP A 236 -16.00 0.35 -8.86
CA ASP A 236 -16.64 1.27 -9.79
C ASP A 236 -16.39 0.83 -11.25
N GLU A 237 -17.37 0.14 -11.82
CA GLU A 237 -17.33 -0.32 -13.21
C GLU A 237 -17.59 0.81 -14.23
N ASP A 238 -18.30 1.86 -13.80
CA ASP A 238 -18.67 3.00 -14.64
C ASP A 238 -17.69 4.19 -14.52
N GLY A 239 -16.73 4.06 -13.60
CA GLY A 239 -15.72 5.06 -13.31
C GLY A 239 -14.74 5.32 -14.47
N PRO A 240 -13.95 6.41 -14.38
CA PRO A 240 -12.97 6.75 -15.41
C PRO A 240 -11.83 5.71 -15.52
N MET A 241 -11.64 4.90 -14.47
CA MET A 241 -10.64 3.84 -14.39
C MET A 241 -11.33 2.51 -14.03
N PRO A 242 -11.18 1.46 -14.86
CA PRO A 242 -11.73 0.15 -14.53
C PRO A 242 -11.04 -0.39 -13.28
N PHE A 243 -11.75 -1.19 -12.48
CA PHE A 243 -11.20 -1.80 -11.25
C PHE A 243 -10.76 -0.78 -10.19
N SER A 244 -11.33 0.43 -10.22
CA SER A 244 -11.11 1.42 -9.19
C SER A 244 -12.22 1.39 -8.15
N TYR A 245 -11.93 1.90 -6.95
CA TYR A 245 -12.89 2.01 -5.86
C TYR A 245 -13.10 3.48 -5.51
N ASN A 246 -14.37 3.84 -5.31
CA ASN A 246 -14.75 5.17 -4.84
C ASN A 246 -14.39 5.36 -3.36
N ARG A 247 -14.18 6.61 -2.96
CA ARG A 247 -13.73 6.97 -1.62
C ARG A 247 -14.62 7.98 -0.95
N LYS A 248 -14.73 7.84 0.37
CA LYS A 248 -15.50 8.72 1.23
C LYS A 248 -14.64 9.14 2.41
N VAL A 249 -14.60 10.43 2.68
CA VAL A 249 -13.97 10.97 3.90
C VAL A 249 -15.05 11.21 4.93
N VAL A 250 -14.86 10.69 6.14
CA VAL A 250 -15.81 10.81 7.25
C VAL A 250 -15.12 11.47 8.44
N LEU A 251 -15.75 12.53 8.97
CA LEU A 251 -15.32 13.19 10.20
C LEU A 251 -16.14 12.62 11.35
N VAL A 252 -15.47 12.08 12.36
CA VAL A 252 -16.10 11.40 13.50
C VAL A 252 -15.74 12.13 14.79
N GLU A 253 -16.75 12.49 15.57
CA GLU A 253 -16.61 13.12 16.88
C GLU A 253 -16.71 12.07 17.98
N GLN A 254 -15.84 12.16 18.99
CA GLN A 254 -16.04 11.41 20.23
C GLN A 254 -16.99 12.19 21.17
N THR A 255 -18.06 11.50 21.60
CA THR A 255 -19.09 12.04 22.47
C THR A 255 -19.17 11.27 23.78
N ASN A 256 -19.87 11.84 24.76
CA ASN A 256 -20.20 11.14 26.01
C ASN A 256 -21.51 10.32 25.90
N ALA A 257 -22.10 10.23 24.71
CA ALA A 257 -23.33 9.49 24.47
C ALA A 257 -23.05 7.99 24.30
N THR A 258 -24.13 7.21 24.16
CA THR A 258 -24.05 5.82 23.72
C THR A 258 -24.85 5.71 22.43
N PRO A 259 -24.22 5.39 21.29
CA PRO A 259 -22.81 5.05 21.12
C PRO A 259 -21.85 6.26 21.30
N PRO A 260 -20.55 6.01 21.61
CA PRO A 260 -19.59 7.07 21.95
C PRO A 260 -19.08 7.85 20.74
N TYR A 261 -19.41 7.45 19.52
CA TYR A 261 -18.99 8.12 18.29
C TYR A 261 -20.20 8.59 17.49
N ARG A 262 -20.04 9.75 16.83
CA ARG A 262 -21.04 10.34 15.93
C ARG A 262 -20.36 10.84 14.66
N ILE A 263 -20.99 10.66 13.51
CA ILE A 263 -20.50 11.26 12.26
C ILE A 263 -20.85 12.75 12.25
N MET A 264 -19.85 13.61 12.16
CA MET A 264 -20.03 15.06 12.03
C MET A 264 -20.35 15.48 10.59
N ALA A 265 -19.66 14.88 9.62
CA ALA A 265 -19.81 15.16 8.20
C ALA A 265 -19.17 14.08 7.34
N THR A 266 -19.65 13.96 6.09
CA THR A 266 -19.08 13.09 5.06
C THR A 266 -18.75 13.90 3.80
N ASN A 267 -17.78 13.42 3.00
CA ASN A 267 -17.48 13.95 1.67
C ASN A 267 -17.00 12.84 0.73
N ASP A 268 -17.73 12.65 -0.37
CA ASP A 268 -17.51 11.58 -1.37
C ASP A 268 -16.67 12.03 -2.58
N ARG A 269 -16.18 13.27 -2.55
CA ARG A 269 -15.50 13.96 -3.65
C ARG A 269 -14.21 14.65 -3.22
N LEU A 270 -13.73 14.42 -1.99
CA LEU A 270 -12.47 14.99 -1.51
C LEU A 270 -11.26 14.21 -2.00
N ILE A 271 -11.38 12.90 -2.17
CA ILE A 271 -10.32 12.01 -2.63
C ILE A 271 -10.77 11.34 -3.91
N GLU A 272 -9.89 11.32 -4.91
CA GLU A 272 -10.12 10.62 -6.17
C GLU A 272 -10.09 9.08 -5.98
N CYS A 273 -10.55 8.34 -7.00
CA CYS A 273 -10.64 6.88 -6.93
C CYS A 273 -9.29 6.20 -6.63
N SER A 274 -9.32 4.96 -6.15
CA SER A 274 -8.12 4.19 -5.76
C SER A 274 -7.07 3.96 -6.86
N GLN A 275 -7.39 4.26 -8.13
CA GLN A 275 -6.46 4.15 -9.26
C GLN A 275 -6.36 5.46 -10.07
N CYS A 276 -6.89 6.55 -9.54
CA CYS A 276 -6.99 7.84 -10.24
C CYS A 276 -5.72 8.70 -10.10
N GLY A 277 -4.66 8.19 -9.48
CA GLY A 277 -3.37 8.87 -9.35
C GLY A 277 -2.61 9.01 -10.67
N GLY A 278 -2.95 8.22 -11.70
CA GLY A 278 -2.28 8.23 -13.00
C GLY A 278 -1.17 7.18 -13.11
N ALA A 279 -0.57 7.09 -14.30
CA ALA A 279 0.23 5.95 -14.73
C ALA A 279 1.47 5.64 -13.88
N GLY A 280 1.98 6.58 -13.09
CA GLY A 280 3.15 6.37 -12.22
C GLY A 280 2.84 6.39 -10.72
N VAL A 281 1.58 6.57 -10.32
CA VAL A 281 1.19 6.69 -8.90
C VAL A 281 0.20 5.61 -8.51
N GLY A 282 -0.78 5.30 -9.38
CA GLY A 282 -1.87 4.38 -9.05
C GLY A 282 -2.83 5.02 -8.06
N ASP A 283 -2.60 4.81 -6.76
CA ASP A 283 -3.42 5.35 -5.69
C ASP A 283 -3.06 6.82 -5.38
N PRO A 284 -3.98 7.78 -5.59
CA PRO A 284 -3.67 9.16 -5.31
C PRO A 284 -3.56 9.48 -3.82
N PHE A 285 -4.20 8.76 -2.91
CA PHE A 285 -4.23 9.10 -1.48
C PHE A 285 -2.89 8.79 -0.81
N GLN A 286 -2.33 9.77 -0.09
CA GLN A 286 -1.01 9.64 0.55
C GLN A 286 -1.07 9.65 2.07
N GLY A 287 -2.07 10.34 2.65
CA GLY A 287 -2.23 10.40 4.10
C GLY A 287 -3.15 11.52 4.58
N ILE A 288 -3.27 11.56 5.91
CA ILE A 288 -4.00 12.58 6.66
C ILE A 288 -3.05 13.20 7.67
N THR A 289 -3.11 14.52 7.82
CA THR A 289 -2.40 15.22 8.90
C THR A 289 -3.41 16.00 9.74
N ILE A 290 -3.45 15.79 11.05
CA ILE A 290 -4.29 16.54 12.01
C ILE A 290 -3.41 17.42 12.90
N LYS A 291 -3.75 18.70 13.02
CA LYS A 291 -3.02 19.64 13.88
C LYS A 291 -3.85 20.88 14.23
N ASP A 292 -3.93 21.22 15.51
CA ASP A 292 -4.48 22.49 16.02
C ASP A 292 -5.89 22.83 15.49
N GLY A 293 -6.79 21.84 15.40
CA GLY A 293 -8.15 22.00 14.84
C GLY A 293 -8.20 22.15 13.31
N TYR A 294 -7.12 21.76 12.64
CA TYR A 294 -7.05 21.57 11.20
C TYR A 294 -6.85 20.10 10.91
N PHE A 295 -7.37 19.66 9.77
CA PHE A 295 -6.93 18.43 9.14
C PHE A 295 -6.61 18.69 7.67
N SER A 296 -5.69 17.92 7.13
CA SER A 296 -5.30 17.97 5.72
C SER A 296 -5.38 16.59 5.09
N ILE A 297 -5.84 16.54 3.85
CA ILE A 297 -5.78 15.36 2.99
C ILE A 297 -4.69 15.58 1.95
N GLU A 298 -3.81 14.59 1.82
CA GLU A 298 -2.65 14.62 0.94
C GLU A 298 -2.88 13.67 -0.24
N GLN A 299 -2.70 14.18 -1.45
CA GLN A 299 -2.88 13.40 -2.67
C GLN A 299 -1.76 13.64 -3.68
N LEU A 300 -1.31 12.59 -4.35
CA LEU A 300 -0.26 12.61 -5.37
C LEU A 300 -0.83 12.14 -6.70
N PHE A 301 -0.51 12.86 -7.78
CA PHE A 301 -0.96 12.51 -9.14
C PHE A 301 0.18 12.60 -10.13
N GLY A 302 0.03 11.89 -11.25
CA GLY A 302 0.84 12.02 -12.44
C GLY A 302 1.71 10.80 -12.75
N ALA A 303 2.79 11.06 -13.48
CA ALA A 303 3.80 10.08 -13.87
C ALA A 303 5.17 10.75 -13.77
N CYS A 304 5.77 11.14 -14.90
CA CYS A 304 7.00 11.96 -14.88
C CYS A 304 6.75 13.37 -14.31
N THR A 305 5.64 14.01 -14.66
CA THR A 305 5.20 15.22 -13.97
C THR A 305 4.32 14.80 -12.81
N LYS A 306 4.74 15.12 -11.58
CA LYS A 306 4.01 14.78 -10.36
C LYS A 306 3.39 16.02 -9.74
N ASP A 307 2.10 15.97 -9.46
CA ASP A 307 1.36 17.00 -8.75
C ASP A 307 0.96 16.47 -7.36
N PHE A 308 1.54 17.06 -6.31
CA PHE A 308 1.20 16.79 -4.92
C PHE A 308 0.29 17.88 -4.37
N PHE A 309 -0.91 17.50 -3.94
CA PHE A 309 -1.91 18.39 -3.38
C PHE A 309 -2.06 18.17 -1.87
N VAL A 310 -2.23 19.28 -1.16
CA VAL A 310 -2.58 19.29 0.27
C VAL A 310 -3.83 20.13 0.44
N VAL A 311 -4.96 19.49 0.75
CA VAL A 311 -6.26 20.16 0.96
C VAL A 311 -6.52 20.24 2.45
N THR A 312 -6.47 21.46 3.00
CA THR A 312 -6.60 21.70 4.44
C THR A 312 -7.95 22.30 4.79
N PHE A 313 -8.65 21.67 5.72
CA PHE A 313 -9.87 22.18 6.35
C PHE A 313 -9.58 22.65 7.77
N LYS A 314 -10.43 23.56 8.24
CA LYS A 314 -10.38 24.10 9.60
C LYS A 314 -11.77 24.06 10.22
N TYR A 315 -11.86 23.66 11.47
CA TYR A 315 -13.10 23.81 12.22
C TYR A 315 -13.34 25.26 12.64
N GLU A 316 -14.48 25.83 12.21
CA GLU A 316 -14.93 27.16 12.61
C GLU A 316 -16.44 27.18 12.83
N LYS A 317 -16.87 27.54 14.04
CA LYS A 317 -18.28 27.78 14.41
C LYS A 317 -19.21 26.60 14.09
N GLY A 318 -18.79 25.38 14.38
CA GLY A 318 -19.62 24.19 14.17
C GLY A 318 -19.56 23.60 12.76
N SER A 319 -18.62 24.03 11.92
CA SER A 319 -18.46 23.49 10.57
C SER A 319 -16.99 23.46 10.15
N PHE A 320 -16.65 22.52 9.28
CA PHE A 320 -15.33 22.44 8.67
C PHE A 320 -15.32 23.22 7.37
N LEU A 321 -14.45 24.21 7.27
CA LEU A 321 -14.32 25.09 6.12
C LEU A 321 -12.99 24.86 5.43
N LEU A 322 -13.00 24.85 4.10
CA LEU A 322 -11.77 24.82 3.32
C LEU A 322 -10.93 26.04 3.67
N ASN A 323 -9.72 25.81 4.16
CA ASN A 323 -8.81 26.85 4.62
C ASN A 323 -7.73 27.14 3.57
N SER A 324 -7.12 26.10 3.00
CA SER A 324 -6.13 26.27 1.93
C SER A 324 -5.98 25.03 1.06
N ILE A 325 -5.48 25.26 -0.15
CA ILE A 325 -5.04 24.21 -1.07
C ILE A 325 -3.59 24.50 -1.45
N GLY A 326 -2.68 23.58 -1.12
CA GLY A 326 -1.30 23.56 -1.61
C GLY A 326 -1.20 22.67 -2.84
N LYS A 327 -0.35 23.06 -3.80
CA LYS A 327 0.05 22.25 -4.95
C LYS A 327 1.56 22.36 -5.14
N ASN A 328 2.25 21.23 -5.16
CA ASN A 328 3.65 21.13 -5.56
C ASN A 328 3.73 20.32 -6.86
N THR A 329 4.35 20.88 -7.89
CA THR A 329 4.59 20.20 -9.16
C THR A 329 6.07 19.89 -9.30
N GLY A 330 6.43 18.61 -9.48
CA GLY A 330 7.78 18.15 -9.80
C GLY A 330 7.86 17.57 -11.21
N TYR A 331 9.03 17.64 -11.84
CA TYR A 331 9.28 17.14 -13.19
C TYR A 331 10.48 16.18 -13.20
N CYS A 332 10.26 14.91 -13.49
CA CYS A 332 11.31 13.87 -13.44
C CYS A 332 12.55 14.21 -14.30
N ASN A 333 12.36 14.95 -15.39
CA ASN A 333 13.42 15.35 -16.31
C ASN A 333 14.09 16.70 -15.99
N GLN A 334 13.71 17.36 -14.88
CA GLN A 334 14.32 18.62 -14.45
C GLN A 334 15.04 18.43 -13.13
N VAL A 335 16.24 17.85 -13.19
CA VAL A 335 17.10 17.66 -12.02
C VAL A 335 18.14 18.78 -11.98
N GLU A 336 18.16 19.54 -10.88
CA GLU A 336 19.15 20.58 -10.62
C GLU A 336 19.91 20.23 -9.34
N ASN A 337 21.24 20.13 -9.40
CA ASN A 337 22.09 19.71 -8.27
C ASN A 337 21.73 18.35 -7.65
N GLY A 338 21.14 17.44 -8.42
CA GLY A 338 20.73 16.11 -7.94
C GLY A 338 19.34 16.07 -7.30
N GLU A 339 18.59 17.18 -7.31
CA GLU A 339 17.23 17.25 -6.79
C GLU A 339 16.22 17.60 -7.90
N ILE A 340 15.01 17.03 -7.84
CA ILE A 340 13.91 17.40 -8.74
C ILE A 340 13.56 18.87 -8.52
N LYS A 341 13.50 19.62 -9.60
CA LYS A 341 12.96 20.98 -9.57
C LYS A 341 11.47 20.95 -9.30
N THR A 342 11.07 21.56 -8.19
CA THR A 342 9.66 21.70 -7.80
C THR A 342 9.13 23.12 -7.92
N SER A 343 7.87 23.27 -8.31
CA SER A 343 7.11 24.53 -8.30
C SER A 343 5.97 24.44 -7.31
N SER A 344 5.86 25.41 -6.40
CA SER A 344 4.83 25.43 -5.36
C SER A 344 3.83 26.55 -5.59
N LYS A 345 2.54 26.21 -5.54
CA LYS A 345 1.42 27.16 -5.54
C LYS A 345 0.54 26.91 -4.32
N ARG A 346 -0.04 27.97 -3.77
CA ARG A 346 -0.99 27.88 -2.66
C ARG A 346 -2.16 28.82 -2.90
N LYS A 347 -3.37 28.32 -2.68
CA LYS A 347 -4.62 29.08 -2.65
C LYS A 347 -5.17 29.10 -1.23
N LYS A 348 -5.77 30.22 -0.82
CA LYS A 348 -6.40 30.43 0.48
C LYS A 348 -7.86 30.83 0.30
N VAL A 349 -8.61 30.92 1.40
CA VAL A 349 -10.02 31.35 1.44
C VAL A 349 -10.33 32.56 0.56
N GLN A 350 -9.41 33.53 0.46
CA GLN A 350 -9.57 34.72 -0.38
C GLN A 350 -9.68 34.42 -1.89
N ASP A 351 -9.13 33.30 -2.34
CA ASP A 351 -9.10 32.90 -3.75
C ASP A 351 -10.36 32.13 -4.19
N PHE A 352 -11.01 31.42 -3.26
CA PHE A 352 -12.13 30.50 -3.56
C PHE A 352 -13.40 30.75 -2.74
N GLY A 353 -13.38 31.74 -1.83
CA GLY A 353 -14.50 32.03 -0.95
C GLY A 353 -14.66 31.00 0.17
N LYS A 354 -15.89 30.90 0.71
CA LYS A 354 -16.22 29.96 1.78
C LYS A 354 -16.77 28.67 1.16
N ILE A 355 -16.10 27.55 1.40
CA ILE A 355 -16.52 26.21 0.96
C ILE A 355 -16.55 25.32 2.20
N GLU A 356 -17.68 24.67 2.47
CA GLU A 356 -17.79 23.69 3.56
C GLU A 356 -17.21 22.34 3.13
N PHE A 357 -16.74 21.56 4.10
CA PHE A 357 -16.17 20.23 3.86
C PHE A 357 -17.08 19.37 2.99
N LYS A 358 -18.35 19.21 3.33
CA LYS A 358 -19.33 18.39 2.57
C LYS A 358 -19.55 18.83 1.11
N ASP A 359 -19.26 20.10 0.81
CA ASP A 359 -19.51 20.73 -0.49
C ASP A 359 -18.24 20.78 -1.36
N PHE A 360 -17.08 20.45 -0.80
CA PHE A 360 -15.83 20.45 -1.54
C PHE A 360 -15.78 19.32 -2.57
N ASP A 361 -15.28 19.64 -3.77
CA ASP A 361 -15.19 18.73 -4.90
C ASP A 361 -13.79 18.85 -5.53
N PHE A 362 -12.98 17.80 -5.34
CA PHE A 362 -11.60 17.73 -5.81
C PHE A 362 -11.51 17.76 -7.34
N GLY A 363 -12.52 17.25 -8.07
CA GLY A 363 -12.55 17.29 -9.53
C GLY A 363 -12.52 18.71 -10.11
N ASN A 364 -12.82 19.73 -9.29
CA ASN A 364 -12.72 21.14 -9.69
C ASN A 364 -11.38 21.81 -9.31
N ILE A 365 -10.44 21.11 -8.67
CA ILE A 365 -9.20 21.69 -8.13
C ILE A 365 -8.35 22.38 -9.20
N TYR A 366 -8.21 21.78 -10.38
CA TYR A 366 -7.41 22.36 -11.46
C TYR A 366 -8.00 23.68 -11.98
N LYS A 367 -9.33 23.86 -11.92
CA LYS A 367 -9.96 25.13 -12.29
C LYS A 367 -9.58 26.24 -11.31
N MET A 368 -9.35 25.92 -10.04
CA MET A 368 -8.92 26.89 -9.01
C MET A 368 -7.50 27.41 -9.23
N PHE A 369 -6.65 26.69 -9.97
CA PHE A 369 -5.27 27.07 -10.28
C PHE A 369 -5.07 27.66 -11.69
N LYS A 370 -6.12 27.79 -12.50
CA LYS A 370 -6.04 28.31 -13.88
C LYS A 370 -6.00 29.85 -14.00
N ASN A 371 -6.11 30.59 -12.90
CA ASN A 371 -6.14 32.06 -12.87
C ASN A 371 -4.84 32.67 -12.35
#